data_AF-A0A1W9SH06-F1
#
_entry.id   AF-A0A1W9SH06-F1
#
_cell.length_a   1.000
_cell.length_b   1.000
_cell.length_c   1.000
_cell.angle_alpha   90.00
_cell.angle_beta   90.00
_cell.angle_gamma   90.00
#
_symmetry.space_group_name_H-M   'P 1'
#
loop_
_entity.id
_entity.type
_entity.pdbx_description
1 polymer ?
#
loop_
_entity_poly.entity_id
_entity_poly.type
_entity_poly.pdbx_seq_one_letter_code
_entity_poly.pdbx_strand_id
1 'polypeptide(L)'
;MSKKTISWLLIISLLINISAIFTFSYYRWFHPQKTDRSYRGKHKSYLQKKLDCTKEQMEEMSKLRDKLFEEMKPYRDQLHQQRETLIEVLKQDSVSNEKIEEMVDSLTQTEKRIHKLAISNLIKYRSILNPEQREKFLKIMTRRIFGPDSRKMHFKKHNGEKAEQREEKADSTKSSSTKLN
;
A
#
# COMPACT_ATOMS: atom_id res chain seq x y z
N MET A 1 -30.90 39.18 14.08
CA MET A 1 -29.43 39.19 13.89
C MET A 1 -29.06 40.17 12.80
N SER A 2 -27.97 40.92 12.95
CA SER A 2 -27.59 41.90 11.93
C SER A 2 -26.91 41.21 10.74
N LYS A 3 -27.08 41.75 9.53
CA LYS A 3 -26.42 41.21 8.32
C LYS A 3 -24.89 41.12 8.49
N LYS A 4 -24.32 42.05 9.27
CA LYS A 4 -22.90 42.08 9.64
C LYS A 4 -22.50 40.88 10.52
N THR A 5 -23.34 40.50 11.49
CA THR A 5 -23.09 39.31 12.33
C THR A 5 -23.18 38.00 11.55
N ILE A 6 -24.13 37.89 10.62
CA ILE A 6 -24.26 36.69 9.77
C ILE A 6 -23.06 36.58 8.80
N SER A 7 -22.64 37.70 8.21
CA SER A 7 -21.46 37.74 7.34
C SER A 7 -20.17 37.40 8.08
N TRP A 8 -20.00 37.87 9.32
CA TRP A 8 -18.86 37.50 10.17
C TRP A 8 -18.83 36.01 10.51
N LEU A 9 -19.98 35.41 10.83
CA LEU A 9 -20.09 33.96 11.09
C LEU A 9 -19.72 33.12 9.87
N LEU A 10 -20.13 33.55 8.67
CA LEU A 10 -19.78 32.86 7.42
C LEU A 10 -18.28 32.94 7.13
N ILE A 11 -17.65 34.09 7.34
CA ILE A 11 -16.20 34.27 7.14
C ILE A 11 -15.41 33.39 8.12
N ILE A 12 -15.80 33.34 9.39
CA ILE A 12 -15.16 32.48 10.39
C ILE A 12 -15.29 31.01 10.01
N SER A 13 -16.49 30.56 9.65
CA SER A 13 -16.74 29.17 9.23
C SER A 13 -15.89 28.79 8.00
N LEU A 14 -15.77 29.69 7.03
CA LEU A 14 -14.96 29.48 5.84
C LEU A 14 -13.47 29.33 6.19
N LEU A 15 -12.95 30.20 7.08
CA LEU A 15 -11.57 30.15 7.52
C LEU A 15 -11.23 28.84 8.26
N ILE A 16 -12.15 28.34 9.09
CA ILE A 16 -11.99 27.06 9.79
C ILE A 16 -11.88 25.92 8.77
N ASN A 17 -12.78 25.86 7.78
CA ASN A 17 -12.74 24.83 6.75
C ASN A 17 -11.45 24.88 5.90
N ILE A 18 -11.01 26.09 5.50
CA ILE A 18 -9.77 26.27 4.74
C ILE A 18 -8.56 25.84 5.59
N SER A 19 -8.52 26.20 6.88
CA SER A 19 -7.43 25.81 7.77
C SER A 19 -7.33 24.29 7.97
N ALA A 20 -8.47 23.59 8.02
CA ALA A 20 -8.52 22.14 8.13
C ALA A 20 -7.97 21.46 6.86
N ILE A 21 -8.36 21.96 5.68
CA ILE A 21 -7.85 21.46 4.39
C ILE A 21 -6.34 21.75 4.28
N PHE A 22 -5.90 22.96 4.62
CA PHE A 22 -4.50 23.33 4.52
C PHE A 22 -3.64 22.52 5.49
N THR A 23 -4.10 22.29 6.72
CA THR A 23 -3.42 21.45 7.71
C THR A 23 -3.37 19.99 7.26
N PHE A 24 -4.47 19.43 6.75
CA PHE A 24 -4.51 18.06 6.26
C PHE A 24 -3.60 17.86 5.04
N SER A 25 -3.64 18.78 4.08
CA SER A 25 -2.79 18.76 2.89
C SER A 25 -1.32 18.96 3.23
N TYR A 26 -1.00 19.89 4.13
CA TYR A 26 0.36 20.11 4.62
C TYR A 26 0.90 18.89 5.36
N TYR A 27 0.11 18.28 6.25
CA TYR A 27 0.51 17.08 6.99
C TYR A 27 0.60 15.85 6.06
N ARG A 28 -0.26 15.72 5.06
CA ARG A 28 -0.20 14.64 4.06
C ARG A 28 1.02 14.77 3.14
N TRP A 29 1.42 15.99 2.77
CA TRP A 29 2.46 16.24 1.77
C TRP A 29 3.87 16.43 2.38
N PHE A 30 3.95 17.10 3.53
CA PHE A 30 5.22 17.47 4.18
C PHE A 30 5.55 16.63 5.42
N HIS A 31 4.62 15.82 5.94
CA HIS A 31 5.01 14.72 6.82
C HIS A 31 5.05 13.44 5.98
N PRO A 32 6.23 13.04 5.45
CA PRO A 32 6.39 11.64 5.11
C PRO A 32 6.00 10.90 6.38
N GLN A 33 4.97 10.06 6.32
CA GLN A 33 4.69 9.16 7.42
C GLN A 33 6.02 8.49 7.72
N LYS A 34 6.64 8.88 8.84
CA LYS A 34 7.65 8.08 9.51
C LYS A 34 6.84 6.90 10.02
N THR A 35 6.42 6.03 9.09
CA THR A 35 6.03 4.68 9.40
C THR A 35 7.23 4.17 10.16
N ASP A 36 7.00 3.96 11.45
CA ASP A 36 7.97 3.57 12.42
C ASP A 36 8.84 2.48 11.80
N ARG A 37 10.07 2.85 11.39
CA ARG A 37 11.04 1.91 10.82
C ARG A 37 11.40 0.83 11.84
N SER A 38 11.00 1.01 13.11
CA SER A 38 11.14 0.09 14.23
C SER A 38 10.36 -1.23 14.05
N TYR A 39 9.26 -1.28 13.29
CA TYR A 39 8.56 -2.55 13.01
C TYR A 39 9.12 -3.31 11.79
N ARG A 40 10.09 -2.73 11.08
CA ARG A 40 10.73 -3.33 9.89
C ARG A 40 11.89 -4.28 10.26
N GLY A 41 12.33 -4.29 11.52
CA GLY A 41 13.46 -5.09 12.00
C GLY A 41 13.17 -6.58 12.25
N LYS A 42 11.90 -6.98 12.43
CA LYS A 42 11.55 -8.39 12.74
C LYS A 42 11.10 -9.22 11.53
N HIS A 43 10.70 -8.58 10.42
CA HIS A 43 10.54 -9.27 9.14
C HIS A 43 11.87 -9.32 8.39
N LYS A 44 12.84 -10.10 8.93
CA LYS A 44 13.81 -10.81 8.09
C LYS A 44 13.01 -11.34 6.89
N SER A 45 13.34 -10.88 5.68
CA SER A 45 12.40 -11.04 4.56
C SER A 45 12.07 -12.53 4.44
N TYR A 46 10.79 -12.88 4.40
CA TYR A 46 10.34 -14.27 4.25
C TYR A 46 11.15 -15.00 3.15
N LEU A 47 11.53 -14.23 2.12
CA LEU A 47 12.40 -14.64 1.05
C LEU A 47 13.82 -15.03 1.53
N GLN A 48 14.53 -14.18 2.27
CA GLN A 48 15.87 -14.46 2.79
C GLN A 48 15.89 -15.72 3.67
N LYS A 49 14.87 -15.91 4.52
CA LYS A 49 14.76 -17.13 5.35
C LYS A 49 14.53 -18.38 4.50
N LYS A 50 13.73 -18.28 3.43
CA LYS A 50 13.36 -19.41 2.58
C LYS A 50 14.45 -19.82 1.58
N LEU A 51 15.43 -18.94 1.36
CA LEU A 51 16.58 -19.18 0.49
C LEU A 51 17.83 -19.58 1.27
N ASP A 52 17.75 -19.71 2.59
CA ASP A 52 18.89 -20.03 3.47
C ASP A 52 20.11 -19.13 3.16
N CYS A 53 19.85 -17.82 3.02
CA CYS A 53 20.88 -16.85 2.66
C CYS A 53 21.94 -16.71 3.77
N THR A 54 23.21 -16.56 3.38
CA THR A 54 24.28 -16.19 4.32
C THR A 54 24.05 -14.77 4.87
N LYS A 55 24.72 -14.43 5.98
CA LYS A 55 24.64 -13.08 6.56
C LYS A 55 25.03 -11.99 5.54
N GLU A 56 26.08 -12.24 4.76
CA GLU A 56 26.57 -11.34 3.72
C GLU A 56 25.53 -11.17 2.60
N GLN A 57 24.98 -12.27 2.07
CA GLN A 57 23.91 -12.21 1.07
C GLN A 57 22.68 -11.46 1.59
N MET A 58 22.32 -11.66 2.85
CA MET A 58 21.20 -10.96 3.48
C MET A 58 21.42 -9.45 3.55
N GLU A 59 22.64 -9.02 3.88
CA GLU A 59 23.00 -7.61 3.98
C GLU A 59 22.98 -6.93 2.61
N GLU A 60 23.59 -7.56 1.59
CA GLU A 60 23.57 -7.05 0.21
C GLU A 60 22.14 -6.93 -0.33
N MET A 61 21.32 -7.98 -0.12
CA MET A 61 19.92 -7.95 -0.51
C MET A 61 19.12 -6.88 0.25
N SER A 62 19.47 -6.59 1.52
CA SER A 62 18.84 -5.50 2.28
C SER A 62 19.18 -4.14 1.69
N LYS A 63 20.46 -3.89 1.36
CA LYS A 63 20.91 -2.64 0.72
C LYS A 63 20.19 -2.41 -0.60
N LEU A 64 20.09 -3.45 -1.43
CA LEU A 64 19.33 -3.40 -2.69
C LEU A 64 17.84 -3.13 -2.48
N ARG A 65 17.21 -3.75 -1.49
CA ARG A 65 15.81 -3.51 -1.14
C ARG A 65 15.58 -2.05 -0.74
N ASP A 66 16.44 -1.53 0.12
CA ASP A 66 16.29 -0.18 0.67
C ASP A 66 16.52 0.86 -0.44
N LYS A 67 17.52 0.64 -1.30
CA LYS A 67 17.73 1.44 -2.51
C LYS A 67 16.54 1.40 -3.46
N LEU A 68 15.99 0.21 -3.74
CA LEU A 68 14.80 0.07 -4.58
C LEU A 68 13.61 0.85 -4.01
N PHE A 69 13.43 0.81 -2.69
CA PHE A 69 12.35 1.53 -2.02
C PHE A 69 12.47 3.04 -2.21
N GLU A 70 13.67 3.60 -1.99
CA GLU A 70 13.92 5.03 -2.21
C GLU A 70 13.74 5.42 -3.68
N GLU A 71 14.25 4.61 -4.63
CA GLU A 71 14.09 4.87 -6.07
C GLU A 71 12.64 4.76 -6.54
N MET A 72 11.84 3.85 -5.97
CA MET A 72 10.43 3.67 -6.34
C MET A 72 9.50 4.72 -5.74
N LYS A 73 9.86 5.30 -4.59
CA LYS A 73 9.00 6.23 -3.85
C LYS A 73 8.41 7.35 -4.72
N PRO A 74 9.19 8.16 -5.46
CA PRO A 74 8.63 9.25 -6.25
C PRO A 74 7.64 8.76 -7.33
N TYR A 75 7.91 7.61 -7.96
CA TYR A 75 7.01 7.06 -8.97
C TYR A 75 5.71 6.52 -8.37
N ARG A 76 5.75 6.00 -7.13
CA ARG A 76 4.53 5.58 -6.43
C ARG A 76 3.68 6.78 -6.02
N ASP A 77 4.32 7.85 -5.55
CA ASP A 77 3.64 9.09 -5.21
C ASP A 77 3.00 9.71 -6.46
N GLN A 78 3.72 9.73 -7.59
CA GLN A 78 3.20 10.16 -8.88
C GLN A 78 2.03 9.28 -9.35
N LEU A 79 2.14 7.95 -9.25
CA LEU A 79 1.08 7.03 -9.64
C LEU A 79 -0.20 7.25 -8.80
N HIS A 80 -0.03 7.55 -7.50
CA HIS A 80 -1.15 7.87 -6.62
C HIS A 80 -1.87 9.15 -7.06
N GLN A 81 -1.11 10.21 -7.32
CA GLN A 81 -1.66 11.49 -7.77
C GLN A 81 -2.39 11.34 -9.10
N GLN A 82 -1.78 10.66 -10.08
CA GLN A 82 -2.42 10.40 -11.38
C GLN A 82 -3.75 9.65 -11.23
N ARG A 83 -3.85 8.70 -10.29
CA ARG A 83 -5.09 7.97 -10.00
C ARG A 83 -6.14 8.84 -9.30
N GLU A 84 -5.73 9.70 -8.36
CA GLU A 84 -6.63 10.68 -7.73
C GLU A 84 -7.21 11.62 -8.79
N THR A 85 -6.36 12.18 -9.67
CA THR A 85 -6.80 13.05 -10.76
C THR A 85 -7.74 12.31 -11.73
N LEU A 86 -7.48 11.04 -12.05
CA LEU A 86 -8.38 10.25 -12.90
C LEU A 86 -9.77 10.11 -12.28
N ILE A 87 -9.83 9.83 -10.97
CA ILE A 87 -11.11 9.74 -10.24
C ILE A 87 -11.83 11.10 -10.23
N GLU A 88 -11.10 12.21 -10.09
CA GLU A 88 -11.70 13.55 -10.14
C GLU A 88 -12.28 13.88 -11.52
N VAL A 89 -11.58 13.54 -12.60
CA VAL A 89 -12.09 13.72 -13.96
C VAL A 89 -13.34 12.87 -14.19
N LEU A 90 -13.34 11.61 -13.74
CA LEU A 90 -14.50 10.72 -13.89
C LEU A 90 -15.75 11.17 -13.10
N LYS A 91 -15.62 12.12 -12.17
CA LYS A 91 -16.77 12.71 -11.46
C LYS A 91 -17.42 13.89 -12.20
N GLN A 92 -16.83 14.37 -13.29
CA GLN A 92 -17.36 15.50 -14.05
C GLN A 92 -18.55 15.06 -14.93
N ASP A 93 -19.52 15.95 -15.11
CA ASP A 93 -20.74 15.66 -15.88
C ASP A 93 -20.46 15.37 -17.37
N SER A 94 -19.33 15.85 -17.89
CA SER A 94 -18.83 15.53 -19.22
C SER A 94 -17.33 15.26 -19.20
N VAL A 95 -16.92 14.16 -19.81
CA VAL A 95 -15.52 13.73 -19.90
C VAL A 95 -15.23 13.36 -21.35
N SER A 96 -14.15 13.93 -21.90
CA SER A 96 -13.65 13.54 -23.23
C SER A 96 -12.90 12.22 -23.16
N ASN A 97 -13.16 11.32 -24.11
CA ASN A 97 -12.42 10.06 -24.25
C ASN A 97 -10.93 10.31 -24.51
N GLU A 98 -10.57 11.32 -25.29
CA GLU A 98 -9.17 11.68 -25.58
C GLU A 98 -8.41 12.03 -24.30
N LYS A 99 -9.05 12.78 -23.39
CA LYS A 99 -8.45 13.14 -22.09
C LYS A 99 -8.24 11.91 -21.20
N ILE A 100 -9.15 10.93 -21.25
CA ILE A 100 -8.99 9.68 -20.50
C ILE A 100 -7.84 8.84 -21.08
N GLU A 101 -7.71 8.76 -22.40
CA GLU A 101 -6.61 8.06 -23.05
C GLU A 101 -5.25 8.66 -22.67
N GLU A 102 -5.10 9.99 -22.72
CA GLU A 102 -3.87 10.67 -22.29
C GLU A 102 -3.51 10.37 -20.83
N MET A 103 -4.51 10.34 -19.94
CA MET A 103 -4.30 10.02 -18.53
C MET A 103 -3.91 8.55 -18.32
N VAL A 104 -4.50 7.62 -19.07
CA VAL A 104 -4.15 6.19 -19.05
C VAL A 104 -2.73 5.96 -19.58
N ASP A 105 -2.33 6.66 -20.64
CA ASP A 105 -0.97 6.61 -21.16
C ASP A 105 0.04 7.11 -20.14
N SER A 106 -0.27 8.24 -19.49
CA SER A 106 0.56 8.81 -18.42
C SER A 106 0.69 7.86 -17.22
N LEU A 107 -0.40 7.20 -16.81
CA LEU A 107 -0.39 6.16 -15.78
C LEU A 107 0.51 4.98 -16.17
N THR A 108 0.33 4.46 -17.38
CA THR A 108 1.05 3.30 -17.90
C THR A 108 2.55 3.58 -17.99
N GLN A 109 2.94 4.80 -18.36
CA GLN A 109 4.34 5.22 -18.37
C GLN A 109 4.96 5.21 -16.96
N THR A 110 4.23 5.66 -15.93
CA THR A 110 4.69 5.60 -14.54
C THR A 110 4.82 4.16 -14.05
N GLU A 111 3.82 3.32 -14.31
CA GLU A 111 3.85 1.89 -13.96
C GLU A 111 5.01 1.17 -14.64
N LYS A 112 5.29 1.47 -15.91
CA LYS A 112 6.45 0.95 -16.65
C LYS A 112 7.76 1.27 -15.94
N ARG A 113 7.94 2.49 -15.41
CA ARG A 113 9.15 2.86 -14.65
C ARG A 113 9.29 2.03 -13.39
N ILE A 114 8.20 1.84 -12.64
CA ILE A 114 8.18 0.98 -11.44
C ILE A 114 8.55 -0.46 -11.80
N HIS A 115 7.98 -1.03 -12.86
CA HIS A 115 8.29 -2.38 -13.31
C HIS A 115 9.77 -2.54 -13.72
N LYS A 116 10.33 -1.57 -14.44
CA LYS A 116 11.76 -1.57 -14.80
C LYS A 116 12.67 -1.61 -13.57
N LEU A 117 12.38 -0.79 -12.56
CA LEU A 117 13.14 -0.78 -11.30
C LEU A 117 13.02 -2.13 -10.56
N ALA A 118 11.81 -2.67 -10.47
CA ALA A 118 11.56 -3.97 -9.85
C ALA A 118 12.38 -5.09 -10.54
N ILE A 119 12.28 -5.19 -11.86
CA ILE A 119 12.97 -6.22 -12.66
C ILE A 119 14.48 -6.07 -12.55
N SER A 120 15.00 -4.83 -12.64
CA SER A 120 16.43 -4.56 -12.44
C SER A 120 16.91 -5.05 -11.09
N ASN A 121 16.13 -4.82 -10.02
CA ASN A 121 16.49 -5.30 -8.69
C ASN A 121 16.40 -6.82 -8.54
N LEU A 122 15.45 -7.48 -9.22
CA LEU A 122 15.38 -8.95 -9.26
C LEU A 122 16.60 -9.56 -9.94
N ILE A 123 17.11 -8.93 -11.01
CA ILE A 123 18.35 -9.36 -11.68
C ILE A 123 19.54 -9.25 -10.72
N LYS A 124 19.63 -8.16 -9.94
CA LYS A 124 20.67 -7.99 -8.91
C LYS A 124 20.55 -9.00 -7.77
N TYR A 125 19.34 -9.38 -7.34
CA TYR A 125 19.19 -10.49 -6.39
C TYR A 125 19.69 -11.80 -6.97
N ARG A 126 19.38 -12.09 -8.24
CA ARG A 126 19.84 -13.30 -8.89
C ARG A 126 21.37 -13.40 -8.91
N SER A 127 22.11 -12.29 -9.07
CA SER A 127 23.59 -12.33 -9.07
C SER A 127 24.19 -12.68 -7.70
N ILE A 128 23.53 -12.31 -6.59
CA ILE A 128 23.98 -12.59 -5.21
C ILE A 128 23.79 -14.07 -4.83
N LEU A 129 22.75 -14.70 -5.36
CA LEU A 129 22.37 -16.08 -5.02
C LEU A 129 23.24 -17.10 -5.77
N ASN A 130 23.51 -18.23 -5.13
CA ASN A 130 24.12 -19.40 -5.77
C ASN A 130 23.11 -20.13 -6.69
N PRO A 131 23.54 -21.09 -7.55
CA PRO A 131 22.64 -21.76 -8.49
C PRO A 131 21.40 -22.42 -7.85
N GLU A 132 21.55 -23.11 -6.72
CA GLU A 132 20.44 -23.77 -6.01
C GLU A 132 19.45 -22.73 -5.44
N GLN A 133 19.97 -21.67 -4.82
CA GLN A 133 19.18 -20.57 -4.30
C GLN A 133 18.44 -19.82 -5.41
N ARG A 134 19.05 -19.65 -6.59
CA ARG A 134 18.41 -19.03 -7.76
C ARG A 134 17.19 -19.82 -8.20
N GLU A 135 17.27 -21.15 -8.23
CA GLU A 135 16.14 -22.00 -8.60
C GLU A 135 14.98 -21.87 -7.59
N LYS A 136 15.29 -21.93 -6.29
CA LYS A 136 14.30 -21.70 -5.21
C LYS A 136 13.68 -20.29 -5.33
N PHE A 137 14.49 -19.28 -5.61
CA PHE A 137 14.05 -17.91 -5.80
C PHE A 137 13.08 -17.77 -6.97
N LEU A 138 13.41 -18.33 -8.14
CA LEU A 138 12.53 -18.33 -9.31
C LEU A 138 11.21 -19.04 -9.02
N LYS A 139 11.23 -20.20 -8.34
CA LYS A 139 10.00 -20.91 -7.91
C LYS A 139 9.11 -20.03 -7.02
N ILE A 140 9.69 -19.30 -6.08
CA ILE A 140 8.94 -18.37 -5.22
C ILE A 140 8.36 -17.20 -6.02
N MET A 141 9.13 -16.63 -6.95
CA MET A 141 8.71 -15.52 -7.79
C MET A 141 7.58 -15.92 -8.73
N THR A 142 7.69 -17.06 -9.42
CA THR A 142 6.63 -17.59 -10.30
C THR A 142 5.31 -17.78 -9.56
N ARG A 143 5.34 -18.30 -8.33
CA ARG A 143 4.13 -18.44 -7.50
C ARG A 143 3.52 -17.09 -7.09
N ARG A 144 4.34 -16.06 -6.87
CA ARG A 144 3.84 -14.73 -6.51
C ARG A 144 3.29 -13.95 -7.70
N ILE A 145 3.89 -14.12 -8.88
CA ILE A 145 3.50 -13.40 -10.10
C ILE A 145 2.34 -14.11 -10.80
N PHE A 146 2.43 -15.44 -10.96
CA PHE A 146 1.51 -16.25 -11.77
C PHE A 146 0.71 -17.29 -10.97
N GLY A 147 0.89 -17.38 -9.65
CA GLY A 147 0.20 -18.38 -8.85
C GLY A 147 -1.27 -18.01 -8.58
N PRO A 148 -2.14 -19.01 -8.32
CA PRO A 148 -3.56 -18.81 -7.97
C PRO A 148 -3.77 -18.03 -6.66
N ASP A 149 -2.70 -17.76 -5.91
CA ASP A 149 -2.67 -17.11 -4.60
C ASP A 149 -2.58 -15.56 -4.65
N SER A 150 -2.26 -14.96 -5.80
CA SER A 150 -2.16 -13.49 -5.94
C SER A 150 -3.49 -12.77 -5.71
N ARG A 151 -4.62 -13.47 -5.87
CA ARG A 151 -5.98 -12.95 -5.64
C ARG A 151 -6.56 -13.27 -4.26
N LYS A 152 -6.06 -14.32 -3.57
CA LYS A 152 -6.69 -14.86 -2.35
C LYS A 152 -6.21 -14.22 -1.05
N MET A 153 -5.02 -13.60 -1.03
CA MET A 153 -4.48 -12.99 0.20
C MET A 153 -5.34 -11.81 0.72
N HIS A 154 -6.05 -11.09 -0.15
CA HIS A 154 -6.88 -9.97 0.28
C HIS A 154 -8.20 -10.40 0.95
N PHE A 155 -8.72 -11.59 0.60
CA PHE A 155 -9.99 -12.09 1.12
C PHE A 155 -9.86 -12.85 2.44
N LYS A 156 -8.73 -13.53 2.70
CA LYS A 156 -8.63 -14.41 3.87
C LYS A 156 -8.59 -13.66 5.21
N LYS A 157 -8.09 -12.41 5.21
CA LYS A 157 -8.00 -11.59 6.44
C LYS A 157 -9.37 -11.15 6.96
N HIS A 158 -10.32 -10.84 6.06
CA HIS A 158 -11.65 -10.35 6.45
C HIS A 158 -12.62 -11.46 6.92
N ASN A 159 -12.40 -12.71 6.48
CA ASN A 159 -13.28 -13.83 6.81
C ASN A 159 -12.82 -14.62 8.05
N GLY A 160 -11.52 -14.60 8.39
CA GLY A 160 -11.02 -15.24 9.62
C GLY A 160 -11.52 -14.54 10.88
N GLU A 161 -11.42 -13.21 10.94
CA GLU A 161 -11.86 -12.40 12.10
C GLU A 161 -13.38 -12.50 12.34
N LYS A 162 -14.18 -12.67 11.28
CA LYS A 162 -15.64 -12.87 11.39
C LYS A 162 -16.03 -14.27 11.85
N ALA A 163 -15.20 -15.29 11.60
CA ALA A 163 -15.44 -16.65 12.06
C ALA A 163 -15.13 -16.79 13.55
N GLU A 164 -13.99 -16.24 14.00
CA GLU A 164 -13.60 -16.22 15.42
C GLU A 164 -14.61 -15.46 16.29
N GLN A 165 -15.12 -14.32 15.83
CA GLN A 165 -16.18 -13.56 16.54
C GLN A 165 -17.54 -14.27 16.58
N ARG A 166 -17.82 -15.18 15.63
CA ARG A 166 -19.05 -15.98 15.62
C ARG A 166 -18.95 -17.18 16.55
N GLU A 167 -17.78 -17.80 16.65
CA GLU A 167 -17.52 -18.89 17.60
C GLU A 167 -17.51 -18.38 19.04
N GLU A 168 -16.87 -17.23 19.31
CA GLU A 168 -16.86 -16.62 20.66
C GLU A 168 -18.26 -16.19 21.12
N LYS A 169 -19.11 -15.67 20.21
CA LYS A 169 -20.52 -15.39 20.51
C LYS A 169 -21.34 -16.65 20.76
N ALA A 170 -21.07 -17.74 20.04
CA ALA A 170 -21.80 -19.01 20.20
C ALA A 170 -21.46 -19.75 21.49
N ASP A 171 -20.25 -19.58 22.03
CA ASP A 171 -19.87 -20.14 23.33
C ASP A 171 -20.39 -19.31 24.51
N SER A 172 -20.45 -17.97 24.38
CA SER A 172 -21.01 -17.11 25.42
C SER A 172 -22.51 -17.31 25.68
N THR A 173 -23.27 -17.70 24.64
CA THR A 173 -24.71 -17.96 24.74
C THR A 173 -25.00 -19.34 25.36
N LYS A 174 -24.14 -20.33 25.13
CA LYS A 174 -24.27 -21.65 25.78
C LYS A 174 -23.97 -21.63 27.27
N SER A 175 -23.01 -20.81 27.72
CA SER A 175 -22.67 -20.70 29.15
C SER A 175 -23.74 -19.99 29.98
N SER A 176 -24.54 -19.11 29.37
CA SER A 176 -25.62 -18.39 30.08
C SER A 176 -26.88 -19.24 30.27
N SER A 177 -27.12 -20.27 29.44
CA SER A 177 -28.29 -21.15 29.55
C SER A 177 -28.16 -22.26 30.59
N THR A 178 -26.98 -22.48 31.17
CA THR A 178 -26.73 -23.58 32.15
C THR A 178 -26.85 -23.16 33.61
N LYS A 179 -27.15 -21.89 33.91
CA LYS A 179 -27.23 -21.35 35.29
C LYS A 179 -28.65 -21.06 35.80
N LEU A 180 -29.69 -21.57 35.13
CA LEU A 180 -31.10 -21.31 35.49
C LEU A 180 -31.93 -22.57 35.78
N ASN A 181 -31.29 -23.72 36.02
CA ASN A 181 -31.94 -24.91 36.57
C ASN A 181 -31.37 -25.25 37.94
#